data_AF-A0A376Y4X5-F1
#
_entry.id   AF-A0A376Y4X5-F1
#
_cell.length_a   1.000
_cell.length_b   1.000
_cell.length_c   1.000
_cell.angle_alpha   90.00
_cell.angle_beta   90.00
_cell.angle_gamma   90.00
#
_symmetry.space_group_name_H-M   'P 1'
#
loop_
_entity.id
_entity.type
_entity.pdbx_description
1 polymer ?
#
loop_
_entity_poly.entity_id
_entity_poly.type
_entity_poly.pdbx_seq_one_letter_code
_entity_poly.pdbx_strand_id
1 'polypeptide(L)'
;MVCRRCPEKPFIGNFAGDTEAVDWALLWLPEGGELLTESYVNLIPTMQGGTHVNGLRQGLLDAMREFCEYRNILPRGVKLSAEDIWDRCAYVLSVKCRIRSLPGRRKSVSLRVNARHSFLAW
;
A
#
# COMPACT_ATOMS: atom_id res chain seq x y z
N MET A 1 3.56 20.14 18.09
CA MET A 1 4.96 19.95 17.65
C MET A 1 4.87 19.32 16.26
N VAL A 2 5.05 20.09 15.20
CA VAL A 2 4.85 19.61 13.81
C VAL A 2 6.19 19.12 13.28
N CYS A 3 6.27 17.84 12.96
CA CYS A 3 7.43 17.16 12.35
C CYS A 3 7.83 17.88 11.04
N ARG A 4 9.07 18.38 10.94
CA ARG A 4 9.61 19.06 9.75
C ARG A 4 10.08 18.12 8.63
N ARG A 5 9.87 16.80 8.73
CA ARG A 5 10.46 15.80 7.81
C ARG A 5 9.46 14.80 7.21
N CYS A 6 8.20 14.81 7.62
CA CYS A 6 7.17 14.06 6.91
C CYS A 6 6.62 14.92 5.77
N PRO A 7 6.37 14.36 4.57
CA PRO A 7 5.62 15.07 3.56
C PRO A 7 4.29 15.53 4.15
N GLU A 8 3.98 16.82 4.07
CA GLU A 8 2.67 17.33 4.52
C GLU A 8 1.51 16.71 3.74
N LYS A 9 1.80 16.15 2.57
CA LYS A 9 0.83 15.55 1.65
C LYS A 9 1.01 14.04 1.58
N PRO A 10 -0.07 13.26 1.69
CA PRO A 10 -0.01 11.82 1.49
C PRO A 10 0.40 11.48 0.05
N PHE A 11 1.09 10.35 -0.10
CA PHE A 11 1.27 9.68 -1.38
C PHE A 11 -0.07 9.08 -1.80
N ILE A 12 -0.67 9.68 -2.82
CA ILE A 12 -1.98 9.28 -3.36
C ILE A 12 -1.76 8.66 -4.73
N GLY A 13 -2.51 7.61 -5.02
CA GLY A 13 -2.60 7.08 -6.37
C GLY A 13 -3.93 6.37 -6.61
N ASN A 14 -4.24 6.18 -7.88
CA ASN A 14 -5.37 5.37 -8.29
C ASN A 14 -5.02 4.57 -9.54
N PHE A 15 -5.77 3.49 -9.74
CA PHE A 15 -5.78 2.72 -10.96
C PHE A 15 -7.20 2.22 -11.21
N ALA A 16 -7.67 2.31 -12.44
CA ALA A 16 -8.97 1.79 -12.85
C ALA A 16 -8.80 0.98 -14.14
N GLY A 17 -9.19 -0.29 -14.09
CA GLY A 17 -9.41 -1.14 -15.24
C GLY A 17 -10.89 -1.49 -15.39
N ASP A 18 -11.21 -2.31 -16.39
CA ASP A 18 -12.61 -2.63 -16.73
C ASP A 18 -13.37 -3.38 -15.63
N THR A 19 -12.66 -4.21 -14.85
CA THR A 19 -13.26 -5.09 -13.83
C THR A 19 -12.83 -4.79 -12.41
N GLU A 20 -11.82 -3.95 -12.24
CA GLU A 20 -11.22 -3.63 -10.95
C GLU A 20 -10.71 -2.19 -10.92
N ALA A 21 -10.76 -1.58 -9.75
CA ALA A 21 -10.16 -0.30 -9.49
C ALA A 21 -9.58 -0.28 -8.08
N VAL A 22 -8.57 0.55 -7.86
CA VAL A 22 -7.94 0.74 -6.57
C VAL A 22 -7.59 2.21 -6.41
N ASP A 23 -7.90 2.74 -5.24
CA ASP A 23 -7.54 4.07 -4.77
C ASP A 23 -6.78 3.92 -3.46
N TRP A 24 -5.66 4.61 -3.32
CA TRP A 24 -4.89 4.62 -2.08
C TRP A 24 -4.40 6.01 -1.73
N ALA A 25 -4.32 6.27 -0.44
CA ALA A 25 -3.60 7.41 0.14
C ALA A 25 -2.79 6.89 1.32
N LEU A 26 -1.49 7.17 1.35
CA LEU A 26 -0.62 6.71 2.43
C LEU A 26 0.48 7.70 2.74
N LEU A 27 0.99 7.63 3.95
CA LEU A 27 2.15 8.38 4.40
C LEU A 27 2.86 7.62 5.51
N TRP A 28 4.13 7.94 5.74
CA TRP A 28 4.88 7.37 6.85
C TRP A 28 4.91 8.34 8.03
N LEU A 29 4.71 7.81 9.23
CA LEU A 29 4.81 8.52 10.52
C LEU A 29 6.03 8.04 11.32
N PRO A 30 7.27 8.38 10.89
CA PRO A 30 8.50 7.96 11.55
C PRO A 30 8.64 8.49 12.99
N GLU A 31 8.10 9.66 13.29
CA GLU A 31 8.14 10.25 14.64
C GLU A 31 7.10 9.63 15.60
N GLY A 32 6.34 8.64 15.13
CA GLY A 32 5.24 8.04 15.87
C GLY A 32 3.93 8.82 15.72
N GLY A 33 2.92 8.37 16.46
CA GLY A 33 1.53 8.82 16.33
C GLY A 33 0.59 7.64 16.16
N GLU A 34 -0.71 7.93 16.22
CA GLU A 34 -1.74 6.95 15.92
C GLU A 34 -1.76 6.67 14.41
N LEU A 35 -1.61 5.40 14.04
CA LEU A 35 -1.62 4.98 12.65
C LEU A 35 -3.08 4.79 12.20
N LEU A 36 -3.52 5.63 11.26
CA LEU A 36 -4.75 5.37 10.51
C LEU A 36 -4.47 4.23 9.53
N THR A 37 -5.10 3.08 9.73
CA THR A 37 -4.92 1.90 8.87
C THR A 37 -6.26 1.33 8.44
N GLU A 38 -6.86 1.98 7.45
CA GLU A 38 -8.19 1.62 6.96
C GLU A 38 -8.12 0.95 5.59
N SER A 39 -8.92 -0.10 5.41
CA SER A 39 -9.02 -0.79 4.12
C SER A 39 -10.45 -1.18 3.80
N TYR A 40 -10.79 -1.10 2.52
CA TYR A 40 -12.14 -1.31 2.02
C TYR A 40 -12.11 -2.14 0.74
N VAL A 41 -13.09 -3.04 0.60
CA VAL A 41 -13.37 -3.75 -0.65
C VAL A 41 -14.84 -3.53 -1.00
N ASN A 42 -15.09 -2.92 -2.15
CA ASN A 42 -16.44 -2.52 -2.60
C ASN A 42 -17.18 -1.72 -1.52
N LEU A 43 -16.49 -0.76 -0.89
CA LEU A 43 -16.98 0.08 0.22
C LEU A 43 -17.28 -0.66 1.53
N ILE A 44 -16.98 -1.96 1.62
CA ILE A 44 -17.10 -2.73 2.86
C ILE A 44 -15.77 -2.64 3.63
N PRO A 45 -15.76 -2.21 4.89
CA PRO A 45 -14.53 -2.13 5.68
C PRO A 45 -13.97 -3.52 6.00
N THR A 46 -12.66 -3.68 5.83
CA THR A 46 -11.90 -4.91 6.13
C THR A 46 -10.99 -4.70 7.34
N MET A 47 -11.54 -4.88 8.55
CA MET A 47 -10.84 -4.59 9.82
C MET A 47 -9.53 -5.38 10.02
N GLN A 48 -9.46 -6.60 9.48
CA GLN A 48 -8.25 -7.45 9.55
C GLN A 48 -7.39 -7.35 8.28
N GLY A 49 -7.72 -6.42 7.38
CA GLY A 49 -7.11 -6.32 6.06
C GLY A 49 -7.45 -7.53 5.17
N GLY A 50 -6.47 -7.96 4.39
CA GLY A 50 -6.63 -9.04 3.44
C GLY A 50 -5.57 -9.01 2.35
N THR A 51 -5.89 -9.63 1.23
CA THR A 51 -4.95 -9.78 0.12
C THR A 51 -4.65 -8.47 -0.60
N HIS A 52 -5.61 -7.56 -0.69
CA HIS A 52 -5.46 -6.21 -1.21
C HIS A 52 -4.43 -5.42 -0.40
N VAL A 53 -4.48 -5.53 0.93
CA VAL A 53 -3.52 -4.93 1.85
C VAL A 53 -2.13 -5.57 1.68
N ASN A 54 -2.07 -6.90 1.61
CA ASN A 54 -0.81 -7.61 1.35
C ASN A 54 -0.21 -7.26 -0.02
N GLY A 55 -1.07 -7.06 -1.02
CA GLY A 55 -0.69 -6.59 -2.35
C GLY A 55 -0.08 -5.20 -2.31
N LEU A 56 -0.72 -4.24 -1.61
CA LEU A 56 -0.16 -2.91 -1.40
C LEU A 56 1.18 -2.98 -0.66
N ARG A 57 1.28 -3.76 0.42
CA ARG A 57 2.51 -3.94 1.20
C ARG A 57 3.66 -4.46 0.34
N GLN A 58 3.41 -5.51 -0.43
CA GLN A 58 4.43 -6.08 -1.32
C GLN A 58 4.81 -5.12 -2.45
N GLY A 59 3.82 -4.45 -3.05
CA GLY A 59 4.06 -3.47 -4.12
C GLY A 59 4.92 -2.30 -3.67
N LEU A 60 4.69 -1.79 -2.45
CA LEU A 60 5.53 -0.75 -1.87
C LEU A 60 6.94 -1.24 -1.58
N LEU A 61 7.10 -2.45 -1.04
CA LEU A 61 8.42 -3.04 -0.79
C LEU A 61 9.22 -3.19 -2.08
N ASP A 62 8.61 -3.73 -3.13
CA ASP A 62 9.26 -3.93 -4.42
C ASP A 62 9.68 -2.59 -5.04
N ALA A 63 8.80 -1.58 -5.01
CA ALA A 63 9.10 -0.25 -5.51
C ALA A 63 10.23 0.44 -4.72
N MET A 64 10.24 0.30 -3.39
CA MET A 64 11.30 0.87 -2.56
C MET A 64 12.65 0.19 -2.78
N ARG A 65 12.66 -1.14 -2.96
CA ARG A 65 13.88 -1.87 -3.31
C ARG A 65 14.43 -1.40 -4.64
N GLU A 66 13.59 -1.32 -5.67
CA GLU A 66 13.99 -0.83 -6.99
C GLU A 66 14.55 0.59 -6.92
N PHE A 67 13.88 1.50 -6.20
CA PHE A 67 14.36 2.87 -5.98
C PHE A 67 15.74 2.89 -5.27
N CYS A 68 15.88 2.11 -4.21
CA CYS A 68 17.11 2.06 -3.43
C CYS A 68 18.30 1.46 -4.19
N GLU A 69 18.05 0.42 -5.00
CA GLU A 69 19.04 -0.21 -5.88
C GLU A 69 19.47 0.76 -6.98
N TYR A 70 18.50 1.40 -7.65
CA TYR A 70 18.75 2.36 -8.72
C TYR A 70 19.57 3.58 -8.23
N ARG A 71 19.26 4.08 -7.03
CA ARG A 71 19.97 5.22 -6.42
C ARG A 71 21.26 4.82 -5.71
N ASN A 72 21.56 3.53 -5.56
CA ASN A 72 22.70 3.00 -4.80
C ASN A 72 22.82 3.58 -3.38
N ILE A 73 21.69 3.67 -2.66
CA ILE A 73 21.61 4.26 -1.32
C ILE A 73 21.61 3.22 -0.19
N LEU A 74 21.49 1.92 -0.52
CA LEU A 74 21.57 0.87 0.48
C LEU A 74 23.03 0.55 0.83
N PRO A 75 23.41 0.57 2.13
CA PRO A 75 24.72 0.11 2.55
C PRO A 75 24.95 -1.36 2.18
N ARG A 76 26.21 -1.74 1.95
CA ARG A 76 26.57 -3.13 1.63
C ARG A 76 26.06 -4.08 2.71
N GLY A 77 25.33 -5.11 2.29
CA GLY A 77 24.79 -6.14 3.19
C GLY A 77 23.44 -5.80 3.83
N VAL A 78 22.90 -4.59 3.63
CA VAL A 78 21.56 -4.21 4.10
C VAL A 78 20.50 -4.63 3.08
N LYS A 79 19.44 -5.29 3.55
CA LYS A 79 18.27 -5.65 2.74
C LYS A 79 17.01 -5.08 3.38
N LEU A 80 16.18 -4.44 2.57
CA LEU A 80 14.87 -3.96 3.00
C LEU A 80 13.91 -5.15 3.20
N SER A 81 13.29 -5.21 4.37
CA SER A 81 12.22 -6.13 4.72
C SER A 81 10.84 -5.47 4.53
N ALA A 82 9.78 -6.29 4.55
CA ALA A 82 8.42 -5.76 4.44
C ALA A 82 8.02 -4.97 5.69
N GLU A 83 8.61 -5.28 6.85
CA GLU A 83 8.41 -4.58 8.12
C GLU A 83 8.98 -3.16 8.07
N ASP A 84 10.16 -2.97 7.47
CA ASP A 84 10.82 -1.65 7.36
C ASP A 84 9.94 -0.62 6.64
N ILE A 85 9.12 -1.09 5.69
CA ILE A 85 8.22 -0.24 4.90
C ILE A 85 6.83 -0.15 5.53
N TRP A 86 6.39 -1.14 6.30
CA TRP A 86 4.99 -1.23 6.72
C TRP A 86 4.73 -0.74 8.15
N ASP A 87 5.70 -0.87 9.06
CA ASP A 87 5.51 -0.64 10.50
C ASP A 87 5.01 0.77 10.86
N ARG A 88 5.44 1.78 10.08
CA ARG A 88 5.05 3.19 10.27
C ARG A 88 4.20 3.76 9.13
N CYS A 89 3.57 2.90 8.35
CA CYS A 89 2.73 3.31 7.23
C CYS A 89 1.29 3.55 7.70
N ALA A 90 0.85 4.80 7.68
CA ALA A 90 -0.57 5.15 7.78
C ALA A 90 -1.18 5.16 6.37
N TYR A 91 -2.32 4.52 6.19
CA TYR A 91 -2.93 4.37 4.88
C TYR A 91 -4.46 4.27 4.94
N VAL A 92 -5.07 4.65 3.82
CA VAL A 92 -6.45 4.34 3.45
C VAL A 92 -6.40 3.65 2.09
N LEU A 93 -6.93 2.44 1.99
CA LEU A 93 -6.96 1.64 0.78
C LEU A 93 -8.40 1.28 0.40
N SER A 94 -8.84 1.68 -0.80
CA SER A 94 -10.15 1.32 -1.33
C SER A 94 -9.98 0.50 -2.61
N VAL A 95 -10.51 -0.70 -2.63
CA VAL A 95 -10.49 -1.56 -3.82
C VAL A 95 -11.91 -1.83 -4.27
N LYS A 96 -12.17 -1.67 -5.56
CA LYS A 96 -13.41 -2.07 -6.22
C LYS A 96 -13.08 -3.25 -7.11
N CYS A 97 -13.85 -4.31 -7.01
CA CYS A 97 -13.70 -5.47 -7.89
C CYS A 97 -15.05 -6.15 -8.08
N ARG A 98 -15.27 -6.70 -9.27
CA ARG A 98 -16.51 -7.43 -9.54
C ARG A 98 -16.61 -8.64 -8.61
N ILE A 99 -17.54 -8.59 -7.66
CA ILE A 99 -17.88 -9.75 -6.82
C ILE A 99 -18.55 -10.78 -7.73
N ARG A 100 -17.82 -11.81 -8.13
CA ARG A 100 -18.46 -13.02 -8.69
C ARG A 100 -19.15 -13.72 -7.53
N SER A 101 -20.46 -13.55 -7.40
CA SER A 101 -21.29 -14.32 -6.47
C SER A 101 -21.21 -15.80 -6.84
N LEU A 102 -20.41 -16.57 -6.10
CA LEU A 102 -20.47 -18.03 -6.11
C LEU A 102 -21.28 -18.46 -4.89
N PRO A 103 -22.41 -19.16 -5.06
CA PRO A 103 -23.19 -19.64 -3.93
C PRO A 103 -22.35 -20.61 -3.08
N GLY A 104 -22.28 -20.36 -1.76
CA GLY A 104 -21.91 -21.39 -0.79
C GLY A 104 -20.47 -21.45 -0.26
N ARG A 105 -19.56 -20.51 -0.56
CA ARG A 105 -18.25 -20.46 0.15
C ARG A 105 -17.79 -19.03 0.45
N ARG A 106 -17.43 -18.75 1.70
CA ARG A 106 -16.60 -17.57 2.03
C ARG A 106 -15.22 -17.81 1.41
N LYS A 107 -14.86 -17.04 0.38
CA LYS A 107 -13.53 -17.10 -0.25
C LYS A 107 -12.83 -15.76 -0.07
N SER A 108 -11.64 -15.81 0.50
CA SER A 108 -10.66 -14.72 0.47
C SER A 108 -10.25 -14.49 -0.99
N VAL A 109 -10.71 -13.40 -1.58
CA VAL A 109 -10.27 -12.96 -2.92
C VAL A 109 -8.84 -12.44 -2.79
N SER A 110 -7.95 -12.78 -3.72
CA SER A 110 -6.57 -12.27 -3.78
C SER A 110 -6.47 -11.12 -4.77
N LEU A 111 -6.20 -9.89 -4.32
CA LEU A 111 -6.02 -8.72 -5.18
C LEU A 111 -4.56 -8.25 -5.08
N ARG A 112 -3.79 -8.39 -6.16
CA ARG A 112 -2.44 -7.81 -6.27
C ARG A 112 -2.55 -6.41 -6.84
N VAL A 113 -2.24 -5.39 -6.04
CA VAL A 113 -2.07 -4.02 -6.53
C VAL A 113 -0.67 -3.88 -7.11
N ASN A 114 -0.57 -3.56 -8.40
CA ASN A 114 0.72 -3.36 -9.08
C ASN A 114 1.08 -1.86 -9.04
N ALA A 115 1.87 -1.44 -8.05
CA ALA A 115 2.28 -0.04 -7.81
C ALA A 115 3.43 0.45 -8.74
N ARG A 116 3.59 -0.15 -9.93
CA ARG A 116 4.77 0.06 -10.80
C ARG A 116 4.86 1.39 -11.54
N HIS A 117 3.89 2.30 -11.40
CA HIS A 117 3.82 3.49 -12.27
C HIS A 117 4.02 4.85 -11.59
N SER A 118 4.41 4.90 -10.31
CA SER A 118 4.47 6.18 -9.57
C SER A 118 5.82 6.51 -8.94
N PHE A 119 6.84 5.66 -9.06
CA PHE A 119 8.16 5.89 -8.46
C PHE A 119 9.18 6.60 -9.37
N LEU A 120 8.87 6.78 -10.66
CA LEU A 120 9.76 7.50 -11.60
C LEU A 120 9.53 9.03 -11.63
N ALA A 121 8.64 9.54 -10.78
CA ALA A 121 8.33 10.98 -10.70
C ALA A 121 9.00 11.71 -9.52
N TRP A 122 9.93 11.04 -8.80
CA TRP A 122 10.73 11.61 -7.70
C TRP A 122 12.19 11.13 -7.73
#